data_AF-A0A9E4E3X5-F1
#
_entry.id   AF-A0A9E4E3X5-F1
#
_cell.length_a   1.000
_cell.length_b   1.000
_cell.length_c   1.000
_cell.angle_alpha   90.00
_cell.angle_beta   90.00
_cell.angle_gamma   90.00
#
_symmetry.space_group_name_H-M   'P 1'
#
loop_
_entity.id
_entity.type
_entity.pdbx_description
1 polymer ?
#
loop_
_entity_poly.entity_id
_entity_poly.type
_entity_poly.pdbx_seq_one_letter_code
_entity_poly.pdbx_strand_id
1 'polypeptide(L)'
;MDNPHKYVGLPFTPLMAQELILELFGGQAAGKEEIAGIVEETHLKRGGNQPRSLQHPITRALTLLKQTGLAENPIPGFWSIRSNKSEDVGKD
;
A
#
# COMPACT_ATOMS: atom_id res chain seq x y z
N MET A 1 -20.14 15.29 0.00
CA MET A 1 -19.20 15.77 1.02
C MET A 1 -17.92 14.99 0.82
N ASP A 2 -16.96 15.61 0.14
CA ASP A 2 -15.65 15.02 -0.13
C ASP A 2 -14.96 14.79 1.21
N ASN A 3 -14.80 13.52 1.59
CA ASN A 3 -14.03 13.17 2.77
C ASN A 3 -12.57 13.49 2.42
N PRO A 4 -11.95 14.52 3.01
CA PRO A 4 -10.56 14.84 2.71
C PRO A 4 -9.74 13.59 3.01
N HIS A 5 -8.86 13.21 2.08
CA HIS A 5 -7.96 12.10 2.33
C HIS A 5 -7.29 12.33 3.68
N LYS A 6 -7.34 11.33 4.57
CA LYS A 6 -6.88 11.48 5.97
C LYS A 6 -5.41 11.88 6.13
N TYR A 7 -4.66 11.92 5.03
CA TYR A 7 -3.23 12.27 4.98
C TYR A 7 -2.92 13.58 4.24
N VAL A 8 -3.92 14.43 3.97
CA VAL A 8 -3.69 15.77 3.39
C VAL A 8 -2.64 16.54 4.22
N GLY A 9 -1.64 17.07 3.53
CA GLY A 9 -0.54 17.83 4.12
C GLY A 9 0.50 17.00 4.90
N LEU A 10 0.31 15.69 5.03
CA LEU A 10 1.22 14.83 5.78
C LEU A 10 2.29 14.21 4.88
N PRO A 11 3.55 14.08 5.36
CA PRO A 11 4.62 13.45 4.60
C PRO A 11 4.34 11.95 4.43
N PHE A 12 4.72 11.41 3.28
CA PHE A 12 4.48 10.00 2.99
C PHE A 12 5.29 9.08 3.92
N THR A 13 4.61 8.18 4.63
CA THR A 13 5.21 7.28 5.62
C THR A 13 4.98 5.81 5.27
N PRO A 14 5.80 4.87 5.82
CA PRO A 14 5.58 3.44 5.61
C PRO A 14 4.20 2.93 6.07
N LEU A 15 3.58 3.54 7.08
CA LEU A 15 2.25 3.15 7.53
C LEU A 15 1.17 3.58 6.54
N MET A 16 1.23 4.83 6.05
CA MET A 16 0.34 5.32 4.99
C MET A 16 0.49 4.48 3.71
N ALA A 17 1.73 4.12 3.38
CA ALA A 17 2.04 3.26 2.25
C ALA A 17 1.39 1.87 2.39
N GLN A 18 1.40 1.23 3.56
CA GLN A 18 0.72 -0.06 3.75
C GLN A 18 -0.76 0.03 3.44
N GLU A 19 -1.42 1.05 3.97
CA GLU A 19 -2.85 1.22 3.76
C GLU A 19 -3.19 1.46 2.29
N LEU A 20 -2.44 2.34 1.61
CA LEU A 20 -2.63 2.59 0.20
C LEU A 20 -2.29 1.36 -0.66
N ILE A 21 -1.29 0.56 -0.30
CA ILE A 21 -0.99 -0.71 -0.99
C ILE A 21 -2.16 -1.67 -0.86
N LEU A 22 -2.72 -1.85 0.34
CA LEU A 22 -3.88 -2.72 0.56
C LEU A 22 -5.12 -2.21 -0.17
N GLU A 23 -5.33 -0.89 -0.19
CA GLU A 23 -6.44 -0.25 -0.89
C GLU A 23 -6.35 -0.44 -2.42
N LEU A 24 -5.16 -0.19 -2.99
CA LEU A 24 -4.97 -0.11 -4.45
C LEU A 24 -4.64 -1.45 -5.09
N PHE A 25 -3.98 -2.36 -4.36
CA PHE A 25 -3.48 -3.63 -4.88
C PHE A 25 -4.09 -4.86 -4.20
N GLY A 26 -5.06 -4.70 -3.29
CA GLY A 26 -5.67 -5.81 -2.56
C GLY A 26 -6.27 -6.88 -3.50
N GLY A 27 -5.70 -8.09 -3.48
CA GLY A 27 -6.08 -9.19 -4.36
C GLY A 27 -5.35 -9.22 -5.70
N GLN A 28 -4.31 -8.40 -5.87
CA GLN A 28 -3.52 -8.30 -7.09
C GLN A 28 -2.04 -8.61 -6.81
N ALA A 29 -1.30 -8.89 -7.88
CA ALA A 29 0.15 -9.01 -7.84
C ALA A 29 0.79 -8.04 -8.82
N ALA A 30 1.84 -7.36 -8.38
CA ALA A 30 2.49 -6.29 -9.14
C ALA A 30 3.99 -6.17 -8.81
N GLY A 31 4.73 -5.53 -9.71
CA GLY A 31 6.14 -5.20 -9.47
C GLY A 31 6.30 -4.15 -8.38
N LYS A 32 7.39 -4.20 -7.62
CA LYS A 32 7.69 -3.22 -6.57
C LYS A 32 7.70 -1.79 -7.11
N GLU A 33 8.28 -1.58 -8.28
CA GLU A 33 8.40 -0.28 -8.94
C GLU A 33 7.04 0.27 -9.36
N GLU A 34 6.15 -0.60 -9.85
CA GLU A 34 4.76 -0.28 -10.19
C GLU A 34 3.97 0.11 -8.93
N ILE A 35 4.06 -0.71 -7.88
CA ILE A 35 3.45 -0.43 -6.58
C ILE A 35 3.93 0.92 -6.06
N ALA A 36 5.24 1.18 -6.13
CA ALA A 36 5.81 2.42 -5.65
C ALA A 36 5.27 3.64 -6.42
N GLY A 37 5.30 3.58 -7.75
CA GLY A 37 4.81 4.67 -8.61
C GLY A 37 3.34 4.99 -8.35
N ILE A 38 2.47 3.98 -8.38
CA ILE A 38 1.02 4.17 -8.23
C ILE A 38 0.66 4.67 -6.83
N VAL A 39 1.27 4.12 -5.79
CA VAL A 39 0.98 4.52 -4.41
C VAL A 39 1.45 5.94 -4.12
N GLU A 40 2.67 6.32 -4.55
CA GLU A 40 3.17 7.68 -4.37
C GLU A 40 2.36 8.70 -5.15
N GLU A 41 2.07 8.40 -6.43
CA GLU A 41 1.23 9.25 -7.27
C GLU A 41 -0.14 9.45 -6.62
N THR A 42 -0.73 8.39 -6.07
CA THR A 42 -2.02 8.46 -5.39
C THR A 42 -1.95 9.32 -4.12
N HIS A 43 -0.93 9.16 -3.29
CA HIS A 43 -0.74 9.97 -2.08
C HIS A 43 -0.63 11.47 -2.42
N LEU A 44 0.19 11.81 -3.42
CA LEU A 44 0.36 13.19 -3.88
C LEU A 44 -0.92 13.76 -4.49
N LYS A 45 -1.61 13.01 -5.36
CA LYS A 45 -2.91 13.42 -5.95
C LYS A 45 -3.97 13.66 -4.89
N ARG A 46 -3.90 12.94 -3.77
CA ARG A 46 -4.80 13.12 -2.63
C ARG A 46 -4.35 14.21 -1.64
N GLY A 47 -3.38 15.05 -2.03
CA GLY A 47 -2.93 16.21 -1.25
C GLY A 47 -1.89 15.90 -0.18
N GLY A 48 -1.30 14.70 -0.23
CA GLY A 48 -0.17 14.33 0.62
C GLY A 48 1.15 14.97 0.17
N ASN A 49 2.15 14.95 1.06
CA ASN A 49 3.49 15.46 0.78
C ASN A 49 4.49 14.33 0.51
N GLN A 50 5.59 14.64 -0.16
CA GLN A 50 6.71 13.72 -0.36
C GLN A 50 7.27 13.16 0.97
N PRO A 51 7.89 11.95 0.94
CA PRO A 51 8.55 11.41 2.11
C PRO A 51 9.70 12.31 2.57
N ARG A 52 9.89 12.44 3.90
CA ARG A 52 11.02 13.20 4.48
C ARG A 52 12.32 12.39 4.55
N SER A 53 12.23 11.07 4.45
CA SER A 53 13.37 10.16 4.56
C SER A 53 13.93 9.84 3.17
N LEU A 54 15.25 9.63 3.09
CA LEU A 54 15.91 9.09 1.90
C LEU A 54 15.48 7.64 1.62
N GLN A 55 15.07 6.90 2.66
CA GLN A 55 14.60 5.54 2.49
C GLN A 55 13.14 5.54 2.04
N HIS A 56 12.89 4.98 0.86
CA HIS A 56 11.58 4.96 0.25
C HIS A 56 10.58 4.14 1.10
N PRO A 57 9.43 4.74 1.51
CA PRO A 57 8.49 4.13 2.45
C PRO A 57 7.90 2.79 1.99
N ILE A 58 7.83 2.55 0.68
CA ILE A 58 7.25 1.35 0.06
C ILE A 58 7.99 0.08 0.46
N THR A 59 9.33 0.11 0.48
CA THR A 59 10.11 -1.10 0.82
C THR A 59 9.80 -1.56 2.24
N ARG A 60 9.71 -0.62 3.17
CA ARG A 60 9.37 -0.90 4.57
C ARG A 60 7.92 -1.34 4.70
N ALA A 61 7.00 -0.71 3.98
CA ALA A 61 5.60 -1.09 3.95
C ALA A 61 5.39 -2.54 3.49
N LEU A 62 5.96 -2.92 2.36
CA LEU A 62 5.87 -4.29 1.83
C LEU A 62 6.48 -5.33 2.79
N THR A 63 7.59 -4.97 3.44
CA THR A 63 8.18 -5.83 4.48
C THR A 63 7.23 -6.06 5.66
N LEU A 64 6.56 -5.00 6.12
CA LEU A 64 5.61 -5.07 7.23
C LEU A 64 4.34 -5.85 6.84
N LEU A 65 3.84 -5.68 5.60
CA LEU A 65 2.73 -6.48 5.07
C LEU A 65 3.08 -7.96 4.99
N LYS A 66 4.32 -8.29 4.59
CA LYS A 66 4.79 -9.68 4.60
C LYS A 66 4.88 -10.25 6.00
N GLN A 67 5.40 -9.48 6.95
CA GLN A 67 5.48 -9.90 8.35
C GLN A 67 4.12 -10.15 8.98
N THR A 68 3.08 -9.45 8.52
CA THR A 68 1.69 -9.60 8.97
C THR A 68 0.88 -10.59 8.15
N GLY A 69 1.49 -11.25 7.15
CA GLY A 69 0.82 -12.21 6.28
C GLY A 69 -0.16 -11.60 5.28
N LEU A 70 -0.14 -10.28 5.11
CA LEU A 70 -1.00 -9.55 4.16
C LEU A 70 -0.36 -9.38 2.77
N ALA A 71 0.93 -9.69 2.64
CA ALA A 71 1.62 -9.72 1.36
C ALA A 71 2.62 -10.86 1.29
N GLU A 72 2.91 -11.29 0.07
CA GLU A 72 3.94 -12.27 -0.23
C GLU A 72 4.84 -11.73 -1.35
N ASN A 73 6.08 -12.20 -1.37
CA ASN A 73 7.06 -11.85 -2.40
C ASN A 73 7.55 -13.17 -3.03
N PRO A 74 6.70 -13.83 -3.84
CA PRO A 74 6.99 -15.16 -4.37
C PRO A 74 8.22 -15.16 -5.30
N ILE A 75 8.47 -14.04 -5.97
CA ILE A 75 9.60 -13.82 -6.87
C ILE A 75 10.24 -12.50 -6.49
N PRO A 76 11.57 -12.40 -6.30
CA PRO A 76 12.21 -11.17 -5.88
C PRO A 76 11.78 -9.95 -6.70
N GLY A 77 11.15 -8.97 -6.04
CA GLY A 77 10.70 -7.73 -6.66
C GLY A 77 9.24 -7.75 -7.11
N PHE A 78 8.58 -8.91 -7.08
CA PHE A 78 7.17 -9.07 -7.44
C PHE A 78 6.35 -9.45 -6.22
N TRP A 79 5.33 -8.65 -5.91
CA TRP A 79 4.58 -8.74 -4.66
C TRP A 79 3.14 -9.11 -4.93
N SER A 80 2.64 -10.11 -4.21
CA SER A 80 1.23 -10.50 -4.17
C SER A 80 0.60 -9.93 -2.90
N ILE A 81 -0.43 -9.11 -3.04
CA ILE A 81 -1.11 -8.44 -1.93
C ILE A 81 -2.45 -9.16 -1.68
N ARG A 82 -2.68 -9.61 -0.45
CA ARG A 82 -3.93 -10.30 -0.11
C ARG A 82 -5.09 -9.32 -0.15
N SER A 83 -6.25 -9.81 -0.60
CA SER A 83 -7.46 -8.99 -0.55
C SER A 83 -7.94 -8.87 0.90
N ASN A 84 -8.26 -7.65 1.32
CA ASN A 84 -8.94 -7.41 2.60
C ASN A 84 -10.47 -7.57 2.50
N LYS A 85 -10.98 -8.04 1.36
CA LYS A 85 -12.37 -8.47 1.28
C LYS A 85 -12.48 -9.71 2.16
N SER A 86 -13.05 -9.50 3.35
CA SER A 86 -13.58 -10.55 4.20
C SER A 86 -14.16 -11.65 3.30
N GLU A 87 -13.59 -12.84 3.38
CA GLU A 87 -14.30 -14.04 2.96
C GLU A 87 -15.61 -14.00 3.74
N ASP A 88 -16.70 -13.61 3.06
CA ASP A 88 -18.04 -13.93 3.48
C ASP A 88 -18.07 -15.45 3.49
N VAL A 89 -17.80 -16.04 4.66
CA VAL A 89 -17.99 -17.45 4.91
C VAL A 89 -19.49 -17.66 4.76
N GLY A 90 -19.90 -18.01 3.54
CA GLY A 90 -21.18 -18.62 3.26
C GLY A 90 -21.32 -19.78 4.23
N LYS A 91 -22.10 -19.57 5.28
CA LYS A 91 -22.64 -20.66 6.07
C LYS A 91 -23.89 -21.12 5.34
N ASP A 92 -23.77 -22.31 4.77
CA ASP A 92 -24.87 -23.17 4.35
C ASP A 92 -25.98 -23.27 5.41
#